data_AF-A0A6V8P9N0-F1
#
_entry.id   AF-A0A6V8P9N0-F1
#
_cell.length_a   1.000
_cell.length_b   1.000
_cell.length_c   1.000
_cell.angle_alpha   90.00
_cell.angle_beta   90.00
_cell.angle_gamma   90.00
#
_symmetry.space_group_name_H-M   'P 1'
#
loop_
_entity.id
_entity.type
_entity.pdbx_description
1 polymer ?
#
loop_
_entity_poly.entity_id
_entity_poly.type
_entity_poly.pdbx_seq_one_letter_code
_entity_poly.pdbx_strand_id
1 'polypeptide(L)'
;LFILTGGFIGLVAVLLVKLGNPPNMGFCIACFYRDIVGALGLHRAALVQYIRPEIIGFILGSFAIATAKGEFRPRGGSAPIIRFILGFLMMTGALVFLGCPLRMLLRLGNGDLNALTGLIGFVVGIWVGIQFLKNGYSLGKSTTQSLISGYFMSVLAVILLALLITAPAFIFFTETKGPAAFR
;
A
#
# COMPACT_ATOMS: atom_id res chain seq x y z
N LEU A 1 -4.68 18.14 -15.72
CA LEU A 1 -4.86 17.45 -14.43
C LEU A 1 -3.81 16.37 -14.22
N PHE A 2 -3.77 15.29 -15.02
CA PHE A 2 -2.84 14.16 -14.83
C PHE A 2 -1.35 14.52 -14.66
N ILE A 3 -0.83 15.47 -15.45
CA ILE A 3 0.57 15.92 -15.35
C ILE A 3 0.82 16.62 -14.01
N LEU A 4 -0.11 17.46 -13.55
CA LEU A 4 -0.01 18.16 -12.28
C LEU A 4 -0.07 17.18 -11.10
N THR A 5 -0.98 16.20 -11.15
CA THR A 5 -1.08 15.19 -10.09
C THR A 5 0.14 14.28 -10.06
N GLY A 6 0.66 13.88 -11.22
CA GLY A 6 1.90 13.09 -11.34
C GLY A 6 3.11 13.85 -10.81
N GLY A 7 3.24 15.13 -11.18
CA GLY A 7 4.28 16.01 -10.65
C GLY A 7 4.21 16.19 -9.13
N PHE A 8 3.00 16.37 -8.60
CA PHE A 8 2.78 16.46 -7.15
C PHE A 8 3.17 15.16 -6.43
N ILE A 9 2.71 14.00 -6.91
CA ILE A 9 3.05 12.71 -6.32
C ILE A 9 4.57 12.44 -6.40
N GLY A 10 5.21 12.79 -7.52
CA GLY A 10 6.66 12.69 -7.70
C GLY A 10 7.43 13.59 -6.73
N LEU A 11 6.99 14.84 -6.56
CA LEU A 11 7.58 15.78 -5.60
C LEU A 11 7.49 15.25 -4.16
N VAL A 12 6.31 14.78 -3.75
CA VAL A 12 6.11 14.21 -2.41
C VAL A 12 6.95 12.93 -2.24
N ALA A 13 7.09 12.10 -3.28
CA ALA A 13 7.95 10.91 -3.23
C ALA A 13 9.41 11.26 -2.92
N VAL A 14 9.94 12.29 -3.58
CA VAL A 14 11.32 12.78 -3.34
C VAL A 14 11.45 13.39 -1.94
N LEU A 15 10.46 14.15 -1.50
CA LEU A 15 10.42 14.73 -0.17
C LEU A 15 10.46 13.64 0.91
N LEU A 16 9.69 12.56 0.74
CA LEU A 16 9.66 11.43 1.66
C LEU A 16 11.01 10.71 1.73
N VAL A 17 11.74 10.59 0.61
CA VAL A 17 13.11 10.06 0.62
C VAL A 17 14.03 10.96 1.46
N LYS A 18 13.93 12.30 1.31
CA LYS A 18 14.69 13.24 2.15
C LYS A 18 14.32 13.15 3.63
N LEU A 19 13.07 12.85 3.94
CA LEU A 19 12.56 12.73 5.31
C LEU A 19 12.84 11.37 5.97
N GLY A 20 13.58 10.48 5.30
CA GLY A 20 14.07 9.23 5.90
C GLY A 20 13.60 7.94 5.21
N ASN A 21 12.78 8.03 4.16
CA ASN A 21 12.45 6.83 3.38
C ASN A 21 13.66 6.35 2.57
N PRO A 22 13.84 5.03 2.41
CA PRO A 22 14.94 4.49 1.63
C PRO A 22 14.94 5.09 0.22
N PRO A 23 16.12 5.35 -0.36
CA PRO A 23 16.24 5.98 -1.69
C PRO A 23 15.51 5.20 -2.78
N ASN A 24 15.38 3.88 -2.60
CA ASN A 24 14.70 2.98 -3.52
C ASN A 24 13.22 2.75 -3.20
N MET A 25 12.64 3.44 -2.20
CA MET A 25 11.30 3.13 -1.66
C MET A 25 10.33 4.32 -1.60
N GLY A 26 10.75 5.57 -1.90
CA GLY A 26 9.92 6.79 -1.97
C GLY A 26 8.48 6.63 -1.49
N PHE A 27 7.58 6.23 -2.41
CA PHE A 27 6.29 5.63 -2.07
C PHE A 27 6.25 4.13 -2.44
N CYS A 28 6.04 3.26 -1.44
CA CYS A 28 5.81 1.83 -1.66
C CYS A 28 4.73 1.29 -0.72
N ILE A 29 3.47 1.29 -1.15
CA ILE A 29 2.35 0.84 -0.31
C ILE A 29 2.50 -0.63 0.12
N ALA A 30 2.95 -1.51 -0.78
CA ALA A 30 3.20 -2.91 -0.46
C ALA A 30 4.29 -3.09 0.63
N CYS A 31 5.40 -2.37 0.51
CA CYS A 31 6.46 -2.38 1.51
C CYS A 31 5.94 -1.85 2.84
N PHE A 32 5.13 -0.79 2.81
CA PHE A 32 4.62 -0.15 4.02
C PHE A 32 3.64 -1.06 4.76
N TYR A 33 2.77 -1.78 4.05
CA TYR A 33 1.93 -2.81 4.67
C TYR A 33 2.75 -3.92 5.31
N ARG A 34 3.80 -4.41 4.63
CA ARG A 34 4.72 -5.39 5.22
C ARG A 34 5.38 -4.84 6.48
N ASP A 35 5.83 -3.59 6.47
CA ASP A 35 6.52 -2.97 7.61
C ASP A 35 5.57 -2.81 8.82
N ILE A 36 4.30 -2.45 8.57
CA ILE A 36 3.24 -2.38 9.61
C ILE A 36 2.97 -3.78 10.19
N VAL A 37 2.82 -4.79 9.34
CA VAL A 37 2.61 -6.19 9.77
C VAL A 37 3.81 -6.69 10.60
N GLY A 38 5.02 -6.25 10.27
CA GLY A 38 6.23 -6.55 11.04
C GLY A 38 6.24 -5.87 12.41
N ALA A 39 5.79 -4.62 12.48
CA ALA A 39 5.66 -3.88 13.73
C ALA A 39 4.61 -4.50 14.67
N LEU A 40 3.52 -5.04 14.10
CA LEU A 40 2.50 -5.78 14.83
C LEU A 40 2.94 -7.19 15.26
N GLY A 41 4.17 -7.62 14.91
CA GLY A 41 4.73 -8.91 15.32
C GLY A 41 4.19 -10.12 14.55
N LEU A 42 3.45 -9.91 13.46
CA LEU A 42 2.92 -11.00 12.62
C LEU A 42 4.01 -11.67 11.77
N HIS A 43 5.13 -11.00 11.54
CA HIS A 43 6.38 -11.61 11.07
C HIS A 43 7.57 -11.02 11.84
N ARG A 44 8.68 -11.75 11.91
CA ARG A 44 9.86 -11.41 12.73
C ARG A 44 11.08 -10.96 11.91
N ALA A 45 10.86 -10.34 10.76
CA ALA A 45 11.95 -9.80 9.97
C ALA A 45 12.46 -8.50 10.60
N ALA A 46 13.51 -8.58 11.42
CA ALA A 46 14.04 -7.50 12.27
C ALA A 46 14.41 -6.20 11.55
N LEU A 47 14.56 -6.21 10.23
CA LEU A 47 14.93 -5.02 9.43
C LEU A 47 13.72 -4.21 8.93
N VAL A 48 12.50 -4.72 9.09
CA VAL A 48 11.28 -4.20 8.43
C VAL A 48 10.09 -4.20 9.40
N GLN A 49 10.31 -3.66 10.60
CA GLN A 49 9.29 -3.51 11.64
C GLN A 49 9.16 -2.02 11.98
N TYR A 50 8.15 -1.38 11.41
CA TYR A 50 7.84 0.03 11.65
C TYR A 50 6.41 0.35 11.20
N ILE A 51 5.64 1.02 12.07
CA ILE A 51 4.33 1.53 11.70
C ILE A 51 4.52 2.81 10.89
N ARG A 52 4.37 2.69 9.56
CA ARG A 52 4.54 3.81 8.63
C ARG A 52 3.32 4.75 8.63
N PRO A 53 3.45 6.01 9.10
CA PRO A 53 2.32 6.93 9.18
C PRO A 53 1.75 7.32 7.80
N GLU A 54 2.47 7.09 6.71
CA GLU A 54 2.02 7.41 5.35
C GLU A 54 0.74 6.65 4.96
N ILE A 55 0.63 5.37 5.33
CA ILE A 55 -0.58 4.57 5.06
C ILE A 55 -1.77 5.08 5.86
N ILE A 56 -1.54 5.43 7.13
CA ILE A 56 -2.58 6.00 8.00
C ILE A 56 -3.06 7.33 7.42
N GLY A 57 -2.12 8.20 7.00
CA GLY A 57 -2.41 9.47 6.36
C GLY A 57 -3.22 9.32 5.07
N PHE A 58 -2.91 8.33 4.23
CA PHE A 58 -3.70 8.05 3.02
C PHE A 58 -5.13 7.60 3.33
N ILE A 59 -5.29 6.70 4.31
CA ILE A 59 -6.62 6.19 4.69
C ILE A 59 -7.47 7.33 5.28
N LEU A 60 -6.94 8.05 6.27
CA LEU A 60 -7.68 9.14 6.92
C LEU A 60 -7.92 10.34 5.99
N GLY A 61 -6.93 10.71 5.17
CA GLY A 61 -7.06 11.82 4.21
C GLY A 61 -8.10 11.54 3.12
N SER A 62 -8.08 10.33 2.54
CA SER A 62 -9.08 9.95 1.53
C SER A 62 -10.48 9.84 2.13
N PHE A 63 -10.59 9.31 3.35
CA PHE A 63 -11.84 9.25 4.10
C PHE A 63 -12.38 10.64 4.45
N ALA A 64 -11.54 11.58 4.89
CA ALA A 64 -11.95 12.94 5.22
C ALA A 64 -12.51 13.67 3.99
N ILE A 65 -11.82 13.58 2.84
CA ILE A 65 -12.26 14.20 1.59
C ILE A 65 -13.57 13.56 1.08
N ALA A 66 -13.66 12.23 1.10
CA ALA A 66 -14.86 11.51 0.66
C ALA A 66 -16.09 11.86 1.53
N THR A 67 -15.88 12.01 2.84
CA THR A 67 -16.93 12.42 3.79
C THR A 67 -17.32 13.89 3.57
N ALA A 68 -16.35 14.79 3.44
CA ALA A 68 -16.60 16.23 3.22
C ALA A 68 -17.37 16.50 1.91
N LYS A 69 -17.14 15.68 0.87
CA LYS A 69 -17.85 15.77 -0.41
C LYS A 69 -19.18 14.99 -0.44
N GLY A 70 -19.51 14.23 0.61
CA GLY A 70 -20.71 13.39 0.65
C GLY A 70 -20.68 12.20 -0.35
N GLU A 71 -19.52 11.87 -0.90
CA GLU A 71 -19.33 10.79 -1.88
C GLU A 71 -18.97 9.45 -1.21
N PHE A 72 -18.94 9.41 0.12
CA PHE A 72 -18.61 8.20 0.87
C PHE A 72 -19.69 7.13 0.69
N ARG A 73 -19.38 6.11 -0.10
CA ARG A 73 -20.28 4.98 -0.40
C ARG A 73 -19.58 3.66 -0.08
N PRO A 74 -19.88 3.02 1.06
CA PRO A 74 -19.30 1.71 1.40
C PRO A 74 -19.79 0.64 0.43
N ARG A 75 -18.85 0.00 -0.26
CA ARG A 75 -19.11 -1.03 -1.27
C ARG A 75 -18.37 -2.31 -0.87
N GLY A 76 -19.06 -3.44 -0.93
CA GLY A 76 -18.51 -4.76 -0.63
C GLY A 76 -18.53 -5.69 -1.83
N GLY A 77 -17.73 -6.75 -1.76
CA GLY A 77 -17.72 -7.83 -2.74
C GLY A 77 -18.54 -9.03 -2.32
N SER A 78 -19.14 -9.72 -3.29
CA SER A 78 -19.87 -10.97 -3.07
C SER A 78 -18.97 -12.21 -3.00
N ALA A 79 -17.73 -12.15 -3.52
CA ALA A 79 -16.77 -13.26 -3.51
C ALA A 79 -15.53 -12.96 -2.61
N PRO A 80 -15.65 -13.04 -1.28
CA PRO A 80 -14.57 -12.66 -0.36
C PRO A 80 -13.34 -13.55 -0.45
N ILE A 81 -13.52 -14.88 -0.56
CA ILE A 81 -12.41 -15.86 -0.60
C ILE A 81 -11.53 -15.64 -1.84
N ILE A 82 -12.15 -15.50 -3.01
CA ILE A 82 -11.42 -15.27 -4.26
C ILE A 82 -10.66 -13.95 -4.20
N ARG A 83 -11.29 -12.88 -3.71
CA ARG A 83 -10.63 -11.57 -3.54
C ARG A 83 -9.46 -11.64 -2.56
N PHE A 84 -9.59 -12.40 -1.49
CA PHE A 84 -8.51 -12.63 -0.53
C PHE A 84 -7.32 -13.34 -1.16
N ILE A 85 -7.56 -14.45 -1.89
CA ILE A 85 -6.50 -15.20 -2.59
C ILE A 85 -5.82 -14.32 -3.65
N LEU A 86 -6.58 -13.56 -4.44
CA LEU A 86 -6.02 -12.62 -5.41
C LEU A 86 -5.17 -11.54 -4.74
N GLY A 87 -5.62 -10.99 -3.61
CA GLY A 87 -4.85 -10.03 -2.82
C GLY A 87 -3.56 -10.64 -2.24
N PHE A 88 -3.61 -11.87 -1.75
CA PHE A 88 -2.45 -12.59 -1.26
C PHE A 88 -1.40 -12.85 -2.36
N LEU A 89 -1.85 -13.30 -3.53
CA LEU A 89 -0.97 -13.51 -4.69
C LEU A 89 -0.38 -12.18 -5.18
N MET A 90 -1.18 -11.11 -5.22
CA MET A 90 -0.71 -9.76 -5.56
C MET A 90 0.36 -9.28 -4.58
N MET A 91 0.13 -9.42 -3.27
CA MET A 91 1.08 -8.98 -2.25
C MET A 91 2.38 -9.78 -2.31
N THR A 92 2.28 -11.10 -2.48
CA THR A 92 3.44 -11.98 -2.63
C THR A 92 4.25 -11.60 -3.86
N GLY A 93 3.60 -11.41 -5.01
CA GLY A 93 4.25 -10.95 -6.24
C GLY A 93 4.90 -9.57 -6.09
N ALA A 94 4.19 -8.61 -5.48
CA ALA A 94 4.71 -7.27 -5.25
C ALA A 94 5.97 -7.25 -4.36
N LEU A 95 6.05 -8.16 -3.38
CA LEU A 95 7.22 -8.30 -2.51
C LEU A 95 8.39 -9.03 -3.20
N VAL A 96 8.13 -10.14 -3.90
CA VAL A 96 9.17 -10.94 -4.58
C VAL A 96 9.82 -10.15 -5.72
N PHE A 97 9.02 -9.46 -6.53
CA PHE A 97 9.51 -8.68 -7.68
C PHE A 97 9.83 -7.21 -7.32
N LEU A 98 9.70 -6.82 -6.04
CA LEU A 98 9.87 -5.44 -5.56
C LEU A 98 9.03 -4.42 -6.38
N GLY A 99 7.81 -4.83 -6.72
CA GLY A 99 7.04 -4.31 -7.85
C GLY A 99 5.78 -3.52 -7.50
N CYS A 100 5.82 -2.59 -6.54
CA CYS A 100 4.72 -1.62 -6.43
C CYS A 100 4.78 -0.67 -7.64
N PRO A 101 3.67 -0.41 -8.37
CA PRO A 101 3.70 0.35 -9.62
C PRO A 101 4.41 1.70 -9.47
N LEU A 102 4.14 2.42 -8.38
CA LEU A 102 4.77 3.70 -8.11
C LEU A 102 6.27 3.56 -7.78
N ARG A 103 6.64 2.54 -6.98
CA ARG A 103 8.05 2.25 -6.66
C ARG A 103 8.86 1.89 -7.90
N MET A 104 8.26 1.16 -8.85
CA MET A 104 8.94 0.76 -10.08
C MET A 104 9.22 1.97 -10.97
N LEU A 105 8.25 2.87 -11.12
CA LEU A 105 8.47 4.13 -11.85
C LEU A 105 9.56 4.98 -11.19
N LEU A 106 9.56 5.09 -9.86
CA LEU A 106 10.60 5.82 -9.13
C LEU A 106 11.98 5.16 -9.26
N ARG A 107 12.08 3.83 -9.24
CA ARG A 107 13.34 3.10 -9.47
C ARG A 107 13.87 3.30 -10.88
N LEU A 108 13.00 3.22 -11.88
CA LEU A 108 13.36 3.49 -13.27
C LEU A 108 13.84 4.94 -13.45
N GLY A 109 13.18 5.90 -12.78
CA GLY A 109 13.59 7.31 -12.75
C GLY A 109 14.94 7.56 -12.05
N ASN A 110 15.35 6.67 -11.14
CA ASN A 110 16.69 6.71 -10.51
C ASN A 110 17.76 5.94 -11.32
N GLY A 111 17.42 5.41 -12.50
CA GLY A 111 18.36 4.70 -13.38
C GLY A 111 18.50 3.19 -13.13
N ASP A 112 17.63 2.59 -12.31
CA ASP A 112 17.64 1.15 -12.06
C ASP A 112 16.95 0.38 -13.21
N LEU A 113 17.75 -0.10 -14.16
CA LEU A 113 17.29 -0.89 -15.32
C LEU A 113 16.64 -2.22 -14.93
N ASN A 114 16.90 -2.75 -13.73
CA ASN A 114 16.22 -3.97 -13.26
C ASN A 114 14.73 -3.73 -12.99
N ALA A 115 14.29 -2.47 -12.84
CA ALA A 115 12.87 -2.16 -12.76
C ALA A 115 12.10 -2.49 -14.05
N LEU A 116 12.79 -2.54 -15.20
CA LEU A 116 12.18 -2.80 -16.50
C LEU A 116 11.65 -4.23 -16.63
N THR A 117 12.39 -5.23 -16.12
CA THR A 117 11.96 -6.64 -16.15
C THR A 117 10.71 -6.83 -15.29
N GLY A 118 10.67 -6.21 -14.11
CA GLY A 118 9.47 -6.17 -13.28
C GLY A 118 8.30 -5.49 -14.00
N LEU A 119 8.56 -4.39 -14.73
CA LEU A 119 7.51 -3.62 -15.41
C LEU A 119 6.88 -4.42 -16.54
N ILE A 120 7.69 -5.12 -17.33
CA ILE A 120 7.22 -6.03 -18.37
C ILE A 120 6.36 -7.12 -17.74
N GLY A 121 6.83 -7.75 -16.66
CA GLY A 121 6.05 -8.77 -15.94
C GLY A 121 4.71 -8.24 -15.43
N PHE A 122 4.67 -7.02 -14.90
CA PHE A 122 3.46 -6.37 -14.43
C PHE A 122 2.48 -6.07 -15.58
N VAL A 123 2.97 -5.55 -16.71
CA VAL A 123 2.15 -5.28 -17.90
C VAL A 123 1.58 -6.57 -18.49
N VAL A 124 2.40 -7.61 -18.65
CA VAL A 124 1.96 -8.93 -19.14
C VAL A 124 0.93 -9.54 -18.19
N GLY A 125 1.15 -9.46 -16.87
CA GLY A 125 0.19 -9.93 -15.87
C GLY A 125 -1.16 -9.22 -15.95
N ILE A 126 -1.17 -7.89 -16.09
CA ILE A 126 -2.41 -7.12 -16.32
C ILE A 126 -3.07 -7.56 -17.63
N TRP A 127 -2.31 -7.72 -18.70
CA TRP A 127 -2.86 -8.13 -20.00
C TRP A 127 -3.54 -9.49 -19.92
N VAL A 128 -2.90 -10.49 -19.32
CA VAL A 128 -3.50 -11.80 -19.07
C VAL A 128 -4.77 -11.67 -18.21
N GLY A 129 -4.71 -10.89 -17.12
CA GLY A 129 -5.87 -10.64 -16.25
C GLY A 129 -7.05 -10.02 -17.00
N ILE A 130 -6.80 -9.09 -17.92
CA ILE A 130 -7.83 -8.48 -18.78
C ILE A 130 -8.46 -9.53 -19.70
N GLN A 131 -7.69 -10.45 -20.27
CA GLN A 131 -8.25 -11.53 -21.12
C GLN A 131 -9.18 -12.44 -20.33
N PHE A 132 -8.80 -12.82 -19.09
CA PHE A 132 -9.69 -13.59 -18.20
C PHE A 132 -10.98 -12.84 -17.89
N LEU A 133 -10.91 -11.53 -17.62
CA LEU A 133 -12.08 -10.68 -17.39
C LEU A 133 -13.01 -10.63 -18.62
N LYS A 134 -12.44 -10.53 -19.82
CA LYS A 134 -13.19 -10.53 -21.08
C LYS A 134 -13.85 -11.87 -21.38
N ASN A 135 -13.25 -12.98 -20.97
CA ASN A 135 -13.74 -14.33 -21.18
C ASN A 135 -14.81 -14.78 -20.16
N GLY A 136 -15.44 -13.85 -19.43
CA GLY A 136 -16.58 -14.13 -18.56
C GLY A 136 -16.26 -14.28 -17.07
N TYR A 137 -15.00 -14.06 -16.65
CA TYR A 137 -14.66 -14.03 -15.22
C TYR A 137 -15.20 -12.75 -14.56
N SER A 138 -16.13 -12.90 -13.62
CA SER A 138 -16.71 -11.79 -12.85
C SER A 138 -16.56 -12.02 -11.36
N LEU A 139 -16.06 -11.00 -10.63
CA LEU A 139 -15.86 -11.05 -9.17
C LEU A 139 -17.17 -10.82 -8.36
N GLY A 140 -18.31 -11.18 -8.96
CA GLY A 140 -19.64 -11.02 -8.39
C GLY A 140 -20.09 -9.55 -8.24
N LYS A 141 -21.39 -9.35 -7.94
CA LYS A 141 -21.99 -8.02 -7.79
C LYS A 141 -21.37 -7.26 -6.61
N SER A 142 -21.07 -5.97 -6.82
CA SER A 142 -20.70 -5.03 -5.76
C SER A 142 -21.95 -4.51 -5.07
N THR A 143 -22.18 -4.92 -3.82
CA THR A 143 -23.34 -4.51 -3.03
C THR A 143 -22.98 -3.36 -2.12
N THR A 144 -23.95 -2.47 -1.87
CA THR A 144 -23.82 -1.45 -0.83
C THR A 144 -23.76 -2.15 0.52
N GLN A 145 -22.70 -1.88 1.27
CA GLN A 145 -22.51 -2.42 2.63
C GLN A 145 -23.04 -1.42 3.66
N SER A 146 -23.17 -1.88 4.91
CA SER A 146 -23.54 -1.00 6.03
C SER A 146 -22.48 0.10 6.24
N LEU A 147 -22.90 1.24 6.78
CA LEU A 147 -21.99 2.34 7.13
C LEU A 147 -20.90 1.89 8.11
N ILE A 148 -21.23 0.95 9.01
CA ILE A 148 -20.29 0.35 9.98
C ILE A 148 -19.13 -0.35 9.26
N SER A 149 -19.42 -1.11 8.19
CA SER A 149 -18.40 -1.77 7.36
C SER A 149 -17.50 -0.75 6.64
N GLY A 150 -18.08 0.39 6.26
CA GLY A 150 -17.33 1.52 5.67
C GLY A 150 -16.34 2.17 6.62
N TYR A 151 -16.74 2.40 7.88
CA TYR A 151 -15.87 3.05 8.86
C TYR A 151 -14.77 2.15 9.40
N PHE A 152 -14.87 0.82 9.21
CA PHE A 152 -13.90 -0.15 9.72
C PHE A 152 -12.45 0.22 9.34
N MET A 153 -12.22 0.58 8.08
CA MET A 153 -10.87 0.93 7.59
C MET A 153 -10.34 2.22 8.24
N SER A 154 -11.20 3.21 8.45
CA SER A 154 -10.85 4.47 9.10
C SER A 154 -10.57 4.26 10.59
N VAL A 155 -11.38 3.46 11.28
CA VAL A 155 -11.17 3.11 12.69
C VAL A 155 -9.85 2.34 12.85
N LEU A 156 -9.57 1.38 11.97
CA LEU A 156 -8.30 0.64 11.98
C LEU A 156 -7.11 1.60 11.83
N ALA A 157 -7.21 2.59 10.95
CA ALA A 157 -6.16 3.61 10.78
C ALA A 157 -5.98 4.48 12.04
N VAL A 158 -7.05 4.85 12.74
CA VAL A 158 -6.98 5.56 14.02
C VAL A 158 -6.33 4.69 15.10
N ILE A 159 -6.66 3.41 15.18
CA ILE A 159 -6.04 2.46 16.12
C ILE A 159 -4.54 2.35 15.84
N LEU A 160 -4.15 2.20 14.56
CA LEU A 160 -2.73 2.17 14.18
C LEU A 160 -2.01 3.47 14.52
N LEU A 161 -2.68 4.63 14.40
CA LEU A 161 -2.13 5.93 14.82
C LEU A 161 -1.95 6.00 16.34
N ALA A 162 -2.94 5.54 17.11
CA ALA A 162 -2.86 5.48 18.56
C ALA A 162 -1.74 4.53 19.02
N LEU A 163 -1.58 3.38 18.36
CA LEU A 163 -0.48 2.43 18.61
C LEU A 163 0.88 3.05 18.26
N LEU A 164 0.97 3.82 17.18
CA LEU A 164 2.19 4.56 16.83
C LEU A 164 2.58 5.58 17.91
N ILE A 165 1.61 6.31 18.47
CA ILE A 165 1.84 7.35 19.49
C ILE A 165 2.17 6.72 20.85
N THR A 166 1.43 5.67 21.24
CA THR A 166 1.59 5.02 22.55
C THR A 166 2.82 4.11 22.61
N ALA A 167 3.35 3.70 21.46
CA ALA A 167 4.53 2.85 21.29
C ALA A 167 4.67 1.75 22.38
N PRO A 168 3.64 0.92 22.61
CA PRO A 168 3.69 -0.10 23.65
C PRO A 168 4.77 -1.14 23.36
N ALA A 169 5.34 -1.73 24.42
CA ALA A 169 6.48 -2.64 24.37
C ALA A 169 6.32 -3.90 23.49
N PHE A 170 5.11 -4.20 23.00
CA PHE A 170 4.86 -5.29 22.05
C PHE A 170 4.99 -4.87 20.58
N ILE A 171 5.12 -3.56 20.28
CA ILE A 171 5.38 -3.06 18.93
C ILE A 171 6.88 -3.09 18.69
N PHE A 172 7.28 -3.88 17.72
CA PHE A 172 8.69 -3.95 17.34
C PHE A 172 9.04 -2.74 16.47
N PHE A 173 9.99 -1.94 16.94
CA PHE A 173 10.63 -0.90 16.15
C PHE A 173 12.02 -1.38 15.73
N THR A 174 12.35 -1.20 14.45
CA THR A 174 13.66 -1.57 13.91
C THR A 174 14.71 -0.55 14.37
N GLU A 175 15.54 -0.91 15.35
CA GLU A 175 16.41 0.07 16.03
C GLU A 175 17.80 0.30 15.41
N THR A 176 18.32 -0.46 14.44
CA THR A 176 19.77 -0.30 14.13
C THR A 176 20.27 -0.44 12.69
N LYS A 177 19.56 -1.03 11.71
CA LYS A 177 20.12 -1.16 10.33
C LYS A 177 19.13 -1.54 9.23
N GLY A 178 17.87 -1.11 9.32
CA GLY A 178 16.83 -1.43 8.32
C GLY A 178 16.33 -0.21 7.53
N PRO A 179 15.63 -0.41 6.39
CA PRO A 179 14.93 0.65 5.64
C PRO A 179 13.85 1.42 6.43
N ALA A 180 13.63 1.06 7.69
CA ALA A 180 12.76 1.72 8.64
C ALA A 180 13.47 2.18 9.93
N ALA A 181 14.81 2.22 9.91
CA ALA A 181 15.59 2.77 11.01
C ALA A 181 15.38 4.29 11.06
N PHE A 182 14.67 4.75 12.09
CA PHE A 182 14.96 6.06 12.63
C PHE A 182 16.26 5.98 13.44
N ARG A 183 17.00 7.09 13.38
CA ARG A 183 18.36 7.28 13.88
C ARG A 183 18.61 6.74 15.29
#